data_AF-A0A1M4SF10-F1
#
_entry.id   AF-A0A1M4SF10-F1
#
_cell.length_a   1.000
_cell.length_b   1.000
_cell.length_c   1.000
_cell.angle_alpha   90.00
_cell.angle_beta   90.00
_cell.angle_gamma   90.00
#
_symmetry.space_group_name_H-M   'P 1'
#
loop_
_entity.id
_entity.type
_entity.pdbx_description
1 polymer ?
#
loop_
_entity_poly.entity_id
_entity_poly.type
_entity_poly.pdbx_seq_one_letter_code
_entity_poly.pdbx_strand_id
1 'polypeptide(L)' 'MRDHDISQRRACQLVGVDPKTVRRTRPQDCPEIREEMKEIAGKRRRFGYRRIGILLERK' A
#
# COMPACT_ATOMS: atom_id res chain seq x y z
N MET A 1 -15.65 -5.33 8.04
CA MET A 1 -16.16 -6.24 7.00
C MET A 1 -15.25 -7.44 7.00
N ARG A 2 -15.81 -8.64 7.23
CA ARG A 2 -15.07 -9.86 7.55
C ARG A 2 -13.98 -10.13 6.50
N ASP A 3 -12.81 -10.52 7.00
CA ASP A 3 -11.65 -11.01 6.25
C ASP A 3 -12.00 -12.26 5.46
N HIS A 4 -12.72 -12.07 4.36
CA HIS A 4 -12.82 -13.11 3.34
C HIS A 4 -11.58 -12.96 2.46
N ASP A 5 -10.77 -14.02 2.35
CA ASP A 5 -9.62 -14.16 1.43
C ASP A 5 -10.04 -14.15 -0.07
N ILE A 6 -11.10 -13.41 -0.42
CA ILE A 6 -11.56 -13.27 -1.79
C ILE A 6 -10.98 -11.99 -2.37
N SER A 7 -10.27 -12.15 -3.49
CA SER A 7 -9.81 -11.00 -4.26
C SER A 7 -11.00 -10.18 -4.76
N GLN A 8 -10.78 -8.87 -4.93
CA GLN A 8 -11.79 -7.97 -5.50
C GLN A 8 -12.36 -8.51 -6.82
N ARG A 9 -11.52 -9.12 -7.66
CA ARG A 9 -11.94 -9.74 -8.92
C ARG A 9 -12.98 -10.85 -8.69
N ARG A 10 -12.73 -11.74 -7.72
CA ARG A 10 -13.64 -12.84 -7.38
C ARG A 10 -14.94 -12.31 -6.79
N ALA A 11 -14.86 -11.32 -5.91
CA ALA A 11 -16.05 -10.66 -5.34
C ALA A 11 -16.90 -10.00 -6.44
N CYS A 12 -16.28 -9.29 -7.37
CA CYS A 12 -16.98 -8.63 -8.49
C CYS A 12 -17.64 -9.65 -9.43
N GLN A 13 -16.97 -10.77 -9.72
CA GLN A 13 -17.56 -11.88 -10.49
C GLN A 13 -18.80 -12.48 -9.81
N LEU A 14 -18.76 -12.68 -8.49
CA LEU A 14 -19.89 -13.22 -7.74
C LEU A 14 -21.11 -12.29 -7.72
N VAL A 15 -20.87 -10.98 -7.72
CA VAL A 15 -21.93 -9.95 -7.67
C VAL A 15 -22.36 -9.50 -9.07
N GLY A 16 -21.68 -9.95 -10.14
CA GLY A 16 -22.03 -9.63 -11.53
C GLY A 16 -21.66 -8.19 -11.95
N VAL A 17 -20.66 -7.59 -11.31
CA VAL A 17 -20.21 -6.21 -11.59
C VAL A 17 -18.83 -6.22 -12.26
N ASP A 18 -18.59 -5.30 -13.19
CA ASP A 18 -17.26 -5.17 -13.81
C ASP A 18 -16.26 -4.65 -12.76
N PRO A 19 -15.12 -5.34 -12.53
CA PRO A 19 -14.14 -4.91 -11.53
C PRO A 19 -13.60 -3.48 -11.71
N LYS A 20 -13.64 -2.92 -12.92
CA LYS A 20 -13.20 -1.55 -13.22
C LYS A 20 -14.18 -0.49 -12.72
N THR A 21 -15.45 -0.84 -12.54
CA THR A 21 -16.45 0.08 -11.98
C THR A 21 -16.42 0.09 -10.46
N VAL A 22 -15.90 -0.97 -9.85
CA VAL A 22 -15.72 -1.08 -8.40
C VAL A 22 -14.35 -0.51 -8.02
N ARG A 23 -14.31 0.68 -7.42
CA ARG A 23 -13.07 1.22 -6.83
C ARG A 23 -12.98 0.83 -5.38
N ARG A 24 -11.89 0.17 -4.99
CA ARG A 24 -11.60 -0.04 -3.57
C ARG A 24 -11.28 1.30 -2.93
N THR A 25 -11.86 1.57 -1.77
CA THR A 25 -11.46 2.71 -0.95
C THR A 25 -9.97 2.61 -0.65
N ARG A 26 -9.23 3.68 -0.94
CA ARG A 26 -7.81 3.73 -0.64
C ARG A 26 -7.64 3.55 0.88
N PRO A 27 -6.75 2.65 1.34
CA PRO A 27 -6.42 2.57 2.75
C PRO A 27 -5.99 3.94 3.27
N GLN A 28 -6.29 4.21 4.54
CA GLN A 28 -5.87 5.47 5.16
C GLN A 28 -4.34 5.58 5.10
N ASP A 29 -3.84 6.76 4.74
CA ASP A 29 -2.41 7.01 4.67
C ASP A 29 -1.80 6.96 6.08
N CYS A 30 -0.54 6.51 6.18
CA CYS A 30 0.21 6.47 7.43
C CYS A 30 1.24 7.61 7.41
N PRO A 31 0.89 8.80 7.92
CA PRO A 31 1.77 9.98 7.84
C PRO A 31 3.10 9.75 8.56
N GLU A 32 3.09 9.01 9.66
CA GLU A 32 4.28 8.62 10.44
C GLU A 32 5.30 7.88 9.56
N ILE A 33 4.86 6.80 8.91
CA ILE A 33 5.70 6.01 8.00
C ILE A 33 6.24 6.89 6.87
N ARG A 34 5.42 7.79 6.34
CA ARG A 34 5.84 8.70 5.27
C ARG A 34 6.94 9.66 5.72
N GLU A 35 6.85 10.21 6.93
CA GLU A 35 7.91 11.06 7.48
C GLU A 35 9.20 10.26 7.70
N GLU A 36 9.12 9.04 8.24
CA GLU A 36 10.30 8.19 8.39
C GLU A 36 10.97 7.83 7.04
N MET A 37 10.17 7.56 6.01
CA MET A 37 10.68 7.34 4.66
C MET A 37 11.42 8.57 4.12
N LYS A 38 10.92 9.79 4.38
CA LYS A 38 11.58 11.03 4.00
C LYS A 38 12.89 11.24 4.76
N GLU A 39 12.90 11.00 6.07
CA GLU A 39 14.11 11.07 6.87
C GLU A 39 15.19 10.12 6.34
N ILE A 40 14.81 8.86 6.06
CA ILE A 40 15.71 7.87 5.49
C ILE A 40 16.24 8.32 4.12
N ALA A 41 15.36 8.81 3.25
CA ALA A 41 15.74 9.35 1.94
C ALA A 41 16.71 10.54 2.07
N GLY A 42 16.56 11.36 3.12
CA GLY A 42 17.44 12.49 3.42
C GLY A 42 18.84 12.10 3.90
N LYS A 43 19.06 10.87 4.38
CA LYS A 43 20.38 10.43 4.92
C LYS A 43 21.48 10.38 3.86
N ARG A 44 21.15 10.10 2.59
CA ARG A 44 22.11 10.03 1.45
C ARG A 44 21.41 10.44 0.15
N ARG A 45 22.16 11.04 -0.79
CA ARG A 45 21.63 11.62 -2.05
C ARG A 45 20.82 10.67 -2.95
N ARG A 46 21.00 9.34 -2.85
CA ARG A 46 20.36 8.37 -3.77
C ARG A 46 19.99 7.07 -3.07
N PHE A 47 18.97 7.10 -2.22
CA PHE A 47 18.26 5.86 -1.87
C PHE A 47 17.05 5.68 -2.78
N GLY A 48 17.01 4.57 -3.49
CA GLY A 48 15.80 4.13 -4.20
C GLY A 48 14.81 3.48 -3.23
N TYR A 49 13.56 3.29 -3.69
CA TYR A 49 12.45 2.78 -2.87
C TYR A 49 12.80 1.47 -2.14
N ARG A 50 13.54 0.55 -2.79
CA ARG A 50 13.96 -0.72 -2.19
C ARG A 50 14.90 -0.53 -1.01
N ARG A 51 15.82 0.44 -1.07
CA ARG A 51 16.75 0.71 0.04
C ARG A 51 16.04 1.41 1.20
N ILE A 52 15.10 2.31 0.89
CA ILE A 52 14.26 2.97 1.91
C ILE A 52 13.44 1.92 2.66
N GLY A 53 12.79 0.99 1.95
CA GLY A 53 12.02 -0.10 2.57
C GLY A 53 12.86 -0.97 3.51
N ILE A 54 14.03 -1.42 3.07
CA ILE A 54 14.93 -2.22 3.92
C ILE A 54 15.37 -1.46 5.18
N LEU A 55 15.63 -0.15 5.07
CA LEU A 55 16.04 0.67 6.21
C LEU A 55 14.88 0.98 7.15
N LEU A 56 13.66 1.02 6.62
CA LEU A 56 12.43 1.19 7.38
C LEU A 56 12.09 -0.09 8.16
N GLU A 57 12.21 -1.27 7.54
CA GLU A 57 11.98 -2.57 8.20
C GLU A 57 12.98 -2.89 9.32
N ARG A 58 14.17 -2.30 9.27
CA ARG A 58 15.24 -2.50 10.27
C ARG A 58 15.21 -1.51 11.43
N LYS A 59 14.38 -0.47 11.33
CA LYS A 59 14.21 0.56 12.35
C LYS A 59 13.28 0.01 13.43
#